data_AF-A0A1W1CIU7-F1
#
_entry.id   AF-A0A1W1CIU7-F1
#
_cell.length_a   1.000
_cell.length_b   1.000
_cell.length_c   1.000
_cell.angle_alpha   90.00
_cell.angle_beta   90.00
_cell.angle_gamma   90.00
#
_symmetry.space_group_name_H-M   'P 1'
#
loop_
_entity.id
_entity.type
_entity.pdbx_description
1 polymer ?
#
loop_
_entity_poly.entity_id
_entity_poly.type
_entity_poly.pdbx_seq_one_letter_code
_entity_poly.pdbx_strand_id
1 'polypeptide(L)' 'MVECINSLLRPYLNASKNQVTQEFLNLFAFCHNYRRYKSGKRKGKTPMEILIKEENQEDCLKLLSQFISSKDSNFFI' A
#
# COMPACT_ATOMS: atom_id res chain seq x y z
N MET A 1 -8.22 -14.40 8.12
CA MET A 1 -7.30 -13.25 7.89
C MET A 1 -7.04 -13.05 6.39
N VAL A 2 -6.63 -14.09 5.65
CA VAL A 2 -6.46 -14.05 4.19
C VAL A 2 -7.73 -13.55 3.47
N GLU A 3 -8.90 -13.98 3.93
CA GLU A 3 -10.19 -13.56 3.38
C GLU A 3 -10.46 -12.06 3.48
N CYS A 4 -9.93 -11.38 4.50
CA CYS A 4 -10.06 -9.93 4.66
C CYS A 4 -9.23 -9.20 3.60
N ILE A 5 -8.00 -9.66 3.34
CA ILE A 5 -7.15 -9.13 2.28
C ILE A 5 -7.77 -9.41 0.90
N ASN A 6 -8.28 -10.62 0.68
CA ASN A 6 -8.98 -10.98 -0.56
C ASN A 6 -10.22 -10.09 -0.77
N SER A 7 -10.95 -9.77 0.29
CA SER A 7 -12.10 -8.85 0.21
C SER A 7 -11.68 -7.43 -0.20
N LEU A 8 -10.52 -6.96 0.27
CA LEU A 8 -9.95 -5.67 -0.13
C LEU A 8 -9.39 -5.68 -1.56
N LEU A 9 -8.90 -6.82 -2.04
CA LEU A 9 -8.29 -6.97 -3.36
C LEU A 9 -9.34 -7.15 -4.47
N ARG A 10 -10.47 -7.81 -4.16
CA ARG A 10 -11.57 -8.12 -5.10
C ARG A 10 -12.01 -6.94 -6.01
N PRO A 11 -12.19 -5.71 -5.51
CA PRO A 11 -12.57 -4.59 -6.38
C PRO A 11 -11.57 -4.35 -7.51
N TYR A 12 -10.27 -4.48 -7.23
CA TYR A 12 -9.22 -4.32 -8.22
C TYR A 12 -9.16 -5.49 -9.20
N LEU A 13 -9.31 -6.73 -8.71
CA LEU A 13 -9.35 -7.91 -9.58
C LEU A 13 -10.52 -7.85 -10.56
N ASN A 14 -11.70 -7.47 -10.07
CA ASN A 14 -12.90 -7.34 -10.90
C ASN A 14 -12.73 -6.25 -11.97
N ALA A 15 -12.15 -5.10 -11.61
CA ALA A 15 -11.86 -4.02 -12.54
C ALA A 15 -10.88 -4.46 -13.64
N SER A 16 -9.87 -5.25 -13.28
CA SER A 16 -8.87 -5.78 -14.23
C SER A 16 -9.30 -7.07 -14.93
N LYS A 17 -10.55 -7.53 -14.80
CA LYS A 17 -11.02 -8.82 -15.34
C LYS A 17 -10.12 -10.01 -14.94
N ASN A 18 -9.63 -10.00 -13.71
CA ASN A 18 -8.65 -10.95 -13.16
C ASN A 18 -7.29 -11.00 -13.88
N GLN A 19 -6.99 -10.05 -14.77
CA GLN A 19 -5.67 -9.87 -15.38
C GLN A 19 -4.79 -9.03 -14.45
N VAL A 20 -4.07 -9.70 -13.55
CA VAL A 20 -3.18 -9.05 -12.59
C VAL A 20 -1.78 -9.64 -12.66
N THR A 21 -0.79 -8.79 -12.41
CA THR A 21 0.62 -9.18 -12.37
C THR A 21 1.16 -9.17 -10.95
N GLN A 22 2.34 -9.76 -10.74
CA GLN A 22 2.98 -9.76 -9.43
C GLN A 22 3.37 -8.33 -8.99
N GLU A 23 3.76 -7.47 -9.93
CA GLU A 23 4.10 -6.07 -9.68
C GLU A 23 2.90 -5.30 -9.15
N PHE A 24 1.72 -5.54 -9.71
CA PHE A 24 0.47 -4.99 -9.19
C PHE A 24 0.22 -5.43 -7.74
N LEU A 25 0.38 -6.73 -7.44
CA LEU A 25 0.19 -7.25 -6.09
C LEU A 25 1.22 -6.69 -5.10
N ASN A 26 2.47 -6.51 -5.54
CA ASN A 26 3.52 -5.90 -4.74
C ASN A 26 3.18 -4.44 -4.40
N LEU A 27 2.70 -3.67 -5.38
CA LEU A 27 2.26 -2.29 -5.18
C LEU A 27 1.05 -2.20 -4.26
N PHE A 28 0.07 -3.11 -4.42
CA PHE A 28 -1.09 -3.20 -3.54
C PHE A 28 -0.65 -3.50 -2.10
N ALA A 29 0.21 -4.50 -1.90
CA ALA A 29 0.72 -4.86 -0.58
C ALA A 29 1.47 -3.70 0.08
N PHE A 30 2.33 -3.02 -0.69
CA PHE A 30 3.05 -1.82 -0.25
C PHE A 30 2.05 -0.74 0.20
N CYS A 31 1.13 -0.31 -0.66
CA CYS A 31 0.18 0.73 -0.26
C CYS A 31 -0.76 0.33 0.86
N HIS A 32 -1.16 -0.94 0.95
CA HIS A 32 -1.96 -1.41 2.07
C HIS A 32 -1.20 -1.29 3.40
N ASN A 33 0.07 -1.71 3.40
CA ASN A 33 0.91 -1.78 4.59
C ASN A 33 1.33 -0.41 5.16
N TYR A 34 1.40 0.61 4.31
CA TYR A 34 1.69 1.99 4.69
C TYR A 34 0.44 2.85 4.90
N ARG A 35 -0.77 2.32 4.64
CA ARG A 35 -2.00 3.07 4.83
C ARG A 35 -2.39 3.16 6.31
N ARG A 36 -2.59 4.38 6.82
CA ARG A 36 -3.11 4.61 8.18
C ARG A 36 -4.58 4.20 8.29
N TYR A 37 -4.94 3.51 9.37
CA TYR A 37 -6.34 3.21 9.67
C TYR A 37 -7.09 4.49 10.06
N LYS A 38 -8.26 4.71 9.45
CA LYS A 38 -9.10 5.89 9.71
C LYS A 38 -9.96 5.76 10.97
N SER A 39 -10.23 4.53 11.41
CA SER A 39 -11.17 4.25 12.51
C SER A 39 -10.82 2.97 13.28
N GLY A 40 -11.52 2.74 14.39
CA GLY A 40 -11.36 1.56 15.24
C GLY A 40 -10.16 1.64 16.19
N LYS A 41 -9.87 0.52 16.87
CA LYS A 41 -8.81 0.42 17.90
C LYS A 41 -7.40 0.73 17.39
N ARG A 42 -7.19 0.66 16.08
CA ARG A 42 -5.91 0.86 15.40
C ARG A 42 -5.82 2.22 14.69
N LYS A 43 -6.79 3.11 14.91
CA LYS A 43 -6.87 4.43 14.26
C LYS A 43 -5.55 5.17 14.41
N GLY A 44 -5.08 5.77 13.31
CA GLY A 44 -3.84 6.53 13.25
C GLY A 44 -2.60 5.69 12.99
N LYS A 45 -2.63 4.37 13.18
CA LYS A 45 -1.48 3.48 12.91
C LYS A 45 -1.56 2.82 11.52
N THR A 46 -0.43 2.49 10.93
CA THR A 46 -0.35 1.64 9.73
C THR A 46 -0.21 0.16 10.13
N PRO A 47 -0.53 -0.80 9.23
CA PRO A 47 -0.23 -2.21 9.46
C PRO A 47 1.25 -2.46 9.80
N MET A 48 2.18 -1.76 9.14
CA MET A 48 3.62 -1.90 9.39
C MET A 48 4.04 -1.37 10.76
N GLU A 49 3.52 -0.22 11.18
CA GLU A 49 3.80 0.34 12.51
C GLU A 49 3.32 -0.63 13.62
N ILE A 50 2.23 -1.36 13.39
CA ILE A 50 1.74 -2.38 14.33
C ILE A 50 2.66 -3.59 14.35
N LEU A 51 3.18 -4.00 13.20
CA LEU A 51 4.04 -5.17 13.07
C LEU A 51 5.43 -4.92 13.67
N ILE A 52 6.03 -3.77 13.35
CA ILE A 52 7.43 -3.43 13.70
C ILE A 52 7.51 -2.70 15.05
N LYS A 53 6.41 -2.09 15.52
CA LYS A 53 6.35 -1.21 16.71
C LYS A 53 7.17 0.08 16.59
N GLU A 54 7.44 0.52 15.37
CA GLU A 54 8.02 1.84 15.05
C GLU A 54 6.91 2.78 14.56
N GLU A 55 6.97 4.08 14.89
CA GLU A 55 5.81 4.99 14.76
C GLU A 55 5.89 6.00 13.62
N ASN A 56 6.86 5.91 12.71
CA ASN A 56 7.15 7.01 11.78
C ASN A 56 7.24 6.57 10.33
N GLN A 57 6.14 6.05 9.80
CA GLN A 57 6.06 5.74 8.36
C GLN A 57 5.27 6.80 7.60
N GLU A 58 5.92 7.36 6.58
CA GLU A 58 5.31 8.31 5.64
C GLU A 58 4.21 7.62 4.79
N ASP A 59 3.36 8.42 4.14
CA ASP A 59 2.29 7.91 3.28
C ASP A 59 2.83 7.14 2.07
N CYS A 60 2.10 6.10 1.62
CA CYS A 60 2.48 5.26 0.48
C CYS A 60 2.87 6.10 -0.75
N LEU A 61 2.07 7.12 -1.09
CA LEU A 61 2.30 7.90 -2.30
C LEU A 61 3.57 8.74 -2.17
N LYS A 62 3.83 9.30 -1.00
CA LYS A 62 5.03 10.09 -0.76
C LYS A 62 6.30 9.23 -0.88
N LEU A 63 6.29 8.04 -0.27
CA LEU A 63 7.39 7.08 -0.37
C LEU A 63 7.59 6.59 -1.80
N LEU A 64 6.49 6.33 -2.53
CA LEU A 64 6.55 5.92 -3.93
C LEU A 64 7.12 7.02 -4.82
N SER A 65 6.66 8.27 -4.64
CA SER A 65 7.19 9.43 -5.37
C SER A 65 8.67 9.67 -5.09
N GLN A 66 9.10 9.54 -3.83
CA GLN A 66 10.52 9.61 -3.46
C GLN A 66 11.34 8.50 -4.14
N PHE A 67 10.82 7.27 -4.12
CA PHE A 67 11.48 6.13 -4.77
C PHE A 67 11.63 6.34 -6.27
N ILE A 68 10.55 6.78 -6.94
CA ILE A 68 10.58 7.05 -8.39
C ILE A 68 11.56 8.18 -8.70
N SER A 69 11.50 9.29 -7.96
CA SER A 69 12.43 10.43 -8.14
C SER A 69 13.90 10.03 -7.94
N SER A 70 14.16 9.06 -7.06
CA SER A 70 15.52 8.54 -6.83
C SER A 70 16.03 7.65 -7.97
N LYS A 71 15.12 7.04 -8.74
CA LYS A 71 15.43 6.11 -9.83
C LYS A 71 15.45 6.78 -11.19
N ASP A 72 14.58 7.75 -11.40
CA ASP A 72 14.46 8.52 -12.62
C ASP A 72 14.10 9.96 -12.29
N SER A 73 15.12 10.81 -12.24
CA SER A 73 14.98 12.24 -11.93
C SER A 73 14.09 12.99 -12.94
N ASN A 74 13.84 12.39 -14.12
CA ASN A 74 13.05 13.00 -15.19
C ASN A 74 11.59 12.52 -15.23
N PHE A 75 11.18 11.60 -14.33
CA PHE A 75 9.83 11.02 -14.40
C PHE A 75 8.69 12.03 -14.25
N PHE A 76 8.93 13.13 -13.52
CA PHE A 76 7.94 14.17 -13.24
C PHE A 76 8.16 15.47 -14.04
N ILE A 77 9.16 15.52 -14.93
CA ILE A 77 9.53 16.68 -15.75
C ILE A 77 8.88 16.57 -17.13
#